data_AF-A0A6M6JQU7-F1
#
_entry.id   AF-A0A6M6JQU7-F1
#
_cell.length_a   1.000
_cell.length_b   1.000
_cell.length_c   1.000
_cell.angle_alpha   90.00
_cell.angle_beta   90.00
_cell.angle_gamma   90.00
#
_symmetry.space_group_name_H-M   'P 1'
#
loop_
_entity.id
_entity.type
_entity.pdbx_description
1 polymer ?
#
loop_
_entity_poly.entity_id
_entity_poly.type
_entity_poly.pdbx_seq_one_letter_code
_entity_poly.pdbx_strand_id
1 'polypeptide(L)'
;MVELWGGPAVLPVNPGYVASPVPVAVHIVSASLYAVLGAFQFSAGIRRRHPGWHRAAGRLLVLSGLAVALSALWLNQFHARPGSGELLYLFRLVFASAMLASIVVGFTAIRRRDVTRHRTWMIRAYAIALAAGTQAFTLGIGATVFGTGELSTALLSGAGWALNLTVAEWAIRKNRAPRSHTRRYAQHS
;
A
#
# COMPACT_ATOMS: atom_id res chain seq x y z
N MET A 1 -2.70 41.14 -41.67
CA MET A 1 -2.55 41.73 -40.31
C MET A 1 -3.06 40.66 -39.34
N VAL A 2 -2.19 39.79 -38.82
CA VAL A 2 -1.58 39.85 -37.48
C VAL A 2 -2.61 40.03 -36.36
N GLU A 3 -2.95 38.92 -35.68
CA GLU A 3 -3.33 38.94 -34.27
C GLU A 3 -2.43 37.97 -33.51
N LEU A 4 -1.47 38.57 -32.81
CA LEU A 4 -0.48 37.96 -31.92
C LEU A 4 -1.00 38.10 -30.48
N TRP A 5 -1.89 37.23 -30.03
CA TRP A 5 -2.14 37.05 -28.61
C TRP A 5 -2.41 35.57 -28.34
N GLY A 6 -1.40 34.90 -27.80
CA GLY A 6 -1.52 33.55 -27.24
C GLY A 6 -2.49 33.58 -26.06
N GLY A 7 -3.78 33.44 -26.34
CA GLY A 7 -4.73 32.95 -25.36
C GLY A 7 -4.22 31.59 -24.87
N PRO A 8 -4.37 31.26 -23.57
CA PRO A 8 -3.97 29.94 -23.10
C PRO A 8 -4.72 28.94 -23.99
N ALA A 9 -3.96 28.14 -24.74
CA ALA A 9 -4.51 26.95 -25.35
C ALA A 9 -5.09 26.18 -24.16
N VAL A 10 -6.42 26.30 -23.98
CA VAL A 10 -7.16 25.54 -23.00
C VAL A 10 -7.02 24.12 -23.50
N LEU A 11 -5.94 23.47 -23.06
CA LEU A 11 -5.77 22.04 -23.20
C LEU A 11 -7.11 21.46 -22.75
N PRO A 12 -7.78 20.63 -23.58
CA PRO A 12 -9.08 20.11 -23.24
C PRO A 12 -8.98 19.51 -21.85
N VAL A 13 -9.63 20.17 -20.89
CA VAL A 13 -9.62 19.76 -19.49
C VAL A 13 -10.26 18.39 -19.51
N ASN A 14 -9.45 17.35 -19.34
CA ASN A 14 -9.92 15.96 -19.36
C ASN A 14 -11.13 15.86 -18.41
N PRO A 15 -12.35 15.58 -18.91
CA PRO A 15 -13.56 15.65 -18.09
C PRO A 15 -13.56 14.63 -16.94
N GLY A 16 -12.68 13.62 -16.98
CA GLY A 16 -12.44 12.69 -15.88
C GLY A 16 -11.70 13.26 -14.66
N TYR A 17 -10.98 14.38 -14.79
CA TYR A 17 -10.26 15.02 -13.67
C TYR A 17 -11.13 15.98 -12.86
N VAL A 18 -12.25 16.44 -13.43
CA VAL A 18 -13.15 17.44 -12.81
C VAL A 18 -14.21 16.78 -11.91
N ALA A 19 -14.34 15.45 -11.94
CA ALA A 19 -15.49 14.74 -11.36
C ALA A 19 -15.33 14.24 -9.90
N SER A 20 -14.14 14.22 -9.29
CA SER A 20 -14.02 14.05 -7.82
C SER A 20 -12.62 14.31 -7.25
N PRO A 21 -12.23 15.57 -6.96
CA PRO A 21 -10.94 15.87 -6.33
C PRO A 21 -10.81 15.26 -4.91
N VAL A 22 -11.94 14.98 -4.24
CA VAL A 22 -11.94 14.57 -2.83
C VAL A 22 -11.44 13.13 -2.60
N PRO A 23 -11.97 12.07 -3.24
CA PRO A 23 -11.50 10.70 -3.02
C PRO A 23 -10.04 10.50 -3.42
N VAL A 24 -9.59 11.17 -4.49
CA VAL A 24 -8.19 11.16 -4.92
C VAL A 24 -7.30 11.83 -3.88
N ALA A 25 -7.67 13.03 -3.40
CA ALA A 25 -6.92 13.72 -2.35
C ALA A 25 -6.86 12.89 -1.05
N VAL A 26 -8.00 12.35 -0.62
CA VAL A 26 -8.08 11.44 0.54
C VAL A 26 -7.15 10.26 0.35
N HIS A 27 -7.16 9.61 -0.82
CA HIS A 27 -6.29 8.48 -1.12
C HIS A 27 -4.80 8.87 -1.02
N ILE A 28 -4.37 9.94 -1.68
CA ILE A 28 -2.95 10.35 -1.72
C ILE A 28 -2.45 10.75 -0.33
N VAL A 29 -3.21 11.57 0.40
CA VAL A 29 -2.82 12.04 1.74
C VAL A 29 -2.77 10.85 2.71
N SER A 30 -3.79 10.00 2.70
CA SER A 30 -3.83 8.83 3.57
C SER A 30 -2.74 7.80 3.21
N ALA A 31 -2.43 7.60 1.93
CA ALA A 31 -1.38 6.70 1.46
C ALA A 31 0.00 7.19 1.90
N SER A 32 0.25 8.49 1.76
CA SER A 32 1.50 9.12 2.22
C SER A 32 1.69 8.95 3.72
N LEU A 33 0.65 9.25 4.51
CA LEU A 33 0.68 9.05 5.97
C LEU A 33 0.89 7.57 6.33
N TYR A 34 0.18 6.66 5.65
CA TYR A 34 0.28 5.22 5.89
C TYR A 34 1.69 4.69 5.62
N ALA A 35 2.29 5.07 4.50
CA ALA A 35 3.64 4.67 4.12
C ALA A 35 4.68 5.17 5.13
N VAL A 36 4.67 6.47 5.44
CA VAL A 36 5.63 7.09 6.36
C VAL A 36 5.50 6.51 7.76
N LEU A 37 4.29 6.49 8.33
CA LEU A 37 4.08 5.95 9.68
C LEU A 37 4.42 4.46 9.75
N GLY A 38 4.07 3.70 8.71
CA GLY A 38 4.30 2.25 8.66
C GLY A 38 5.77 1.88 8.69
N ALA A 39 6.62 2.61 7.98
CA ALA A 39 8.06 2.41 8.02
C ALA A 39 8.61 2.45 9.47
N PHE A 40 8.13 3.40 10.28
CA PHE A 40 8.55 3.52 11.67
C PHE A 40 7.90 2.49 12.61
N GLN A 41 6.72 1.96 12.28
CA GLN A 41 6.04 0.95 13.11
C GLN A 41 6.80 -0.38 13.17
N PHE A 42 7.62 -0.70 12.15
CA PHE A 42 8.41 -1.93 12.14
C PHE A 42 9.75 -1.83 12.89
N SER A 43 10.12 -0.63 13.36
CA SER A 43 11.34 -0.44 14.15
C SER A 43 11.19 -0.95 15.58
N ALA A 44 11.98 -1.97 15.94
CA ALA A 44 12.03 -2.49 17.31
C ALA A 44 12.57 -1.46 18.31
N GLY A 45 13.45 -0.55 17.87
CA GLY A 45 14.02 0.50 18.71
C GLY A 45 12.98 1.52 19.15
N ILE A 46 12.16 2.01 18.21
CA ILE A 46 11.10 2.98 18.52
C ILE A 46 10.02 2.34 19.41
N ARG A 47 9.61 1.10 19.11
CA ARG A 47 8.63 0.37 19.91
C ARG A 47 9.06 0.21 21.38
N ARG A 48 10.36 0.03 21.64
CA ARG A 48 10.91 -0.14 23.00
C ARG A 48 11.14 1.19 23.72
N ARG A 49 11.66 2.20 23.01
CA ARG A 49 12.04 3.51 23.60
C ARG A 49 10.86 4.46 23.76
N HIS A 50 9.87 4.42 22.86
CA HIS A 50 8.73 5.33 22.85
C HIS A 50 7.39 4.60 22.62
N PRO A 51 6.93 3.77 23.59
CA PRO A 51 5.73 2.96 23.43
C PRO A 51 4.44 3.79 23.28
N GLY A 52 4.36 4.97 23.90
CA GLY A 52 3.22 5.88 23.76
C GLY A 52 3.09 6.41 22.32
N TRP A 53 4.19 6.91 21.76
CA TRP A 53 4.27 7.34 20.36
C TRP A 53 3.93 6.19 19.41
N HIS A 54 4.49 4.99 19.64
CA HIS A 54 4.22 3.82 18.81
C HIS A 54 2.72 3.49 18.76
N ARG A 55 2.02 3.55 19.90
CA ARG A 55 0.57 3.31 19.97
C ARG A 55 -0.24 4.41 19.29
N ALA A 56 0.11 5.68 19.49
CA ALA A 56 -0.57 6.80 18.85
C ALA A 56 -0.42 6.76 17.32
N ALA A 57 0.82 6.60 16.85
CA ALA A 57 1.13 6.43 15.43
C ALA A 57 0.48 5.16 14.85
N GLY A 58 0.38 4.07 15.61
CA GLY A 58 -0.31 2.85 15.20
C GLY A 58 -1.81 3.05 14.99
N ARG A 59 -2.48 3.87 15.83
CA ARG A 59 -3.90 4.22 15.63
C ARG A 59 -4.10 5.06 14.38
N LEU A 60 -3.26 6.08 14.19
CA LEU A 60 -3.30 6.92 13.00
C LEU A 60 -3.02 6.10 11.73
N LEU A 61 -2.09 5.15 11.80
CA LEU A 61 -1.78 4.22 10.71
C LEU A 61 -2.98 3.32 10.36
N VAL A 62 -3.72 2.81 11.34
CA VAL A 62 -4.93 2.02 11.06
C VAL A 62 -5.97 2.88 10.36
N LEU A 63 -6.23 4.09 10.86
CA LEU A 63 -7.19 5.02 10.24
C LEU A 63 -6.79 5.40 8.82
N SER A 64 -5.51 5.76 8.60
CA SER A 64 -5.02 6.10 7.26
C SER A 64 -5.08 4.89 6.33
N GLY A 65 -4.73 3.69 6.80
CA GLY A 65 -4.80 2.47 5.98
C GLY A 65 -6.23 2.10 5.58
N LEU A 66 -7.21 2.28 6.47
CA LEU A 66 -8.63 2.10 6.13
C LEU A 66 -9.07 3.12 5.09
N ALA A 67 -8.67 4.40 5.24
CA ALA A 67 -8.96 5.44 4.27
C ALA A 67 -8.34 5.13 2.89
N VAL A 68 -7.09 4.64 2.85
CA VAL A 68 -6.42 4.20 1.60
C VAL A 68 -7.21 3.10 0.92
N ALA A 69 -7.54 2.03 1.65
CA ALA A 69 -8.20 0.87 1.07
C ALA A 69 -9.61 1.19 0.57
N LEU A 70 -10.40 1.93 1.35
CA LEU A 70 -11.76 2.32 0.97
C LEU A 70 -11.77 3.29 -0.20
N SER A 71 -10.90 4.30 -0.19
CA SER A 71 -10.77 5.21 -1.33
C SER A 71 -10.24 4.52 -2.58
N ALA A 72 -9.33 3.54 -2.45
CA ALA A 72 -8.85 2.74 -3.59
C ALA A 72 -9.98 1.92 -4.23
N LEU A 73 -10.81 1.26 -3.42
CA LEU A 73 -11.96 0.50 -3.90
C LEU A 73 -12.97 1.40 -4.60
N TRP A 74 -13.28 2.56 -3.99
CA TRP A 74 -14.17 3.55 -4.58
C TRP A 74 -13.65 4.07 -5.92
N LEU A 75 -12.38 4.46 -5.99
CA LEU A 75 -11.75 4.92 -7.23
C LEU A 75 -11.74 3.82 -8.29
N ASN A 76 -11.46 2.57 -7.92
CA ASN A 76 -11.48 1.46 -8.85
C ASN A 76 -12.88 1.18 -9.42
N GLN A 77 -13.94 1.37 -8.63
CA GLN A 77 -15.31 1.09 -9.03
C GLN A 77 -15.97 2.21 -9.83
N PHE A 78 -15.75 3.46 -9.44
CA PHE A 78 -16.48 4.61 -10.00
C PHE A 78 -15.62 5.50 -10.91
N HIS A 79 -14.30 5.34 -10.87
CA HIS A 79 -13.34 6.13 -11.64
C HIS A 79 -12.33 5.21 -12.35
N ALA A 80 -12.83 4.11 -12.91
CA ALA A 80 -12.02 3.22 -13.74
C ALA A 80 -11.37 4.04 -14.87
N ARG A 81 -10.05 3.90 -15.02
CA ARG A 81 -9.31 4.68 -16.02
C ARG A 81 -9.58 4.07 -17.39
N PRO A 82 -9.92 4.88 -18.41
CA PRO A 82 -9.91 4.42 -19.79
C PRO A 82 -8.55 3.77 -20.10
N GLY A 83 -8.53 2.55 -20.64
CA GLY A 83 -7.31 1.79 -20.91
C GLY A 83 -6.79 0.95 -19.73
N SER A 84 -7.45 0.93 -18.56
CA SER A 84 -7.17 -0.08 -17.55
C SER A 84 -7.98 -1.33 -17.86
N GLY A 85 -7.39 -2.26 -18.62
CA GLY A 85 -8.02 -3.52 -18.98
C GLY A 85 -8.54 -4.30 -17.76
N GLU A 86 -9.50 -5.20 -17.99
CA GLU A 86 -10.25 -5.94 -16.98
C GLU A 86 -9.36 -6.63 -15.93
N LEU A 87 -8.21 -7.16 -16.35
CA LEU A 87 -7.27 -7.83 -15.45
C LEU A 87 -6.70 -6.89 -14.37
N LEU A 88 -6.33 -5.66 -14.73
CA LEU A 88 -5.81 -4.69 -13.76
C LEU A 88 -6.90 -4.22 -12.80
N TYR A 89 -8.14 -4.08 -13.29
CA TYR A 89 -9.30 -3.80 -12.45
C TYR A 89 -9.49 -4.89 -11.39
N LEU A 90 -9.43 -6.18 -11.78
CA LEU A 90 -9.55 -7.31 -10.86
C LEU A 90 -8.41 -7.34 -9.85
N PHE A 91 -7.16 -7.11 -10.28
CA PHE A 91 -6.03 -7.02 -9.34
C PHE A 91 -6.23 -5.92 -8.32
N ARG A 92 -6.59 -4.70 -8.75
CA ARG A 92 -6.85 -3.58 -7.82
C ARG A 92 -7.96 -3.90 -6.84
N LEU A 93 -9.05 -4.52 -7.31
CA LEU A 93 -10.17 -4.93 -6.47
C LEU A 93 -9.72 -5.93 -5.40
N VAL A 94 -9.00 -6.98 -5.81
CA VAL A 94 -8.50 -8.04 -4.92
C VAL A 94 -7.51 -7.47 -3.91
N PHE A 95 -6.50 -6.71 -4.34
CA PHE A 95 -5.46 -6.21 -3.45
C PHE A 95 -5.96 -5.12 -2.50
N ALA A 96 -6.82 -4.21 -2.95
CA ALA A 96 -7.42 -3.21 -2.06
C ALA A 96 -8.32 -3.88 -1.00
N SER A 97 -9.10 -4.89 -1.39
CA SER A 97 -9.91 -5.69 -0.46
C SER A 97 -9.04 -6.48 0.52
N ALA A 98 -7.95 -7.09 0.04
CA ALA A 98 -7.01 -7.83 0.87
C ALA A 98 -6.28 -6.92 1.86
N MET A 99 -5.95 -5.69 1.47
CA MET A 99 -5.40 -4.67 2.38
C MET A 99 -6.41 -4.31 3.46
N LEU A 100 -7.67 -4.02 3.08
CA LEU A 100 -8.75 -3.70 4.02
C LEU A 100 -8.94 -4.83 5.04
N ALA A 101 -9.10 -6.06 4.55
CA ALA A 101 -9.26 -7.24 5.38
C ALA A 101 -8.06 -7.45 6.31
N SER A 102 -6.84 -7.27 5.81
CA SER A 102 -5.63 -7.39 6.61
C SER A 102 -5.57 -6.37 7.75
N ILE A 103 -5.98 -5.12 7.51
CA ILE A 103 -6.04 -4.09 8.56
C ILE A 103 -7.09 -4.44 9.60
N VAL A 104 -8.30 -4.85 9.17
CA VAL A 104 -9.39 -5.23 10.09
C VAL A 104 -8.99 -6.45 10.94
N VAL A 105 -8.44 -7.50 10.33
CA VAL A 105 -7.97 -8.69 11.06
C VAL A 105 -6.78 -8.36 11.97
N GLY A 106 -5.85 -7.52 11.52
CA GLY A 106 -4.73 -7.06 12.33
C GLY A 106 -5.19 -6.25 13.53
N PHE A 107 -6.13 -5.33 13.36
CA PHE A 107 -6.68 -4.50 14.43
C PHE A 107 -7.50 -5.32 15.43
N THR A 108 -8.36 -6.21 14.95
CA THR A 108 -9.13 -7.11 15.84
C THR A 108 -8.22 -8.04 16.65
N ALA A 109 -7.14 -8.54 16.05
CA ALA A 109 -6.14 -9.35 16.77
C ALA A 109 -5.46 -8.59 17.92
N ILE A 110 -5.05 -7.32 17.72
CA ILE A 110 -4.43 -6.55 18.81
C ILE A 110 -5.43 -6.20 19.91
N ARG A 111 -6.71 -6.00 19.59
CA ARG A 111 -7.78 -5.83 20.59
C ARG A 111 -7.94 -7.08 21.47
N ARG A 112 -7.70 -8.27 20.90
CA ARG A 112 -7.65 -9.56 21.62
C ARG A 112 -6.28 -9.86 22.26
N ARG A 113 -5.34 -8.89 22.24
CA ARG A 113 -3.96 -9.02 22.73
C ARG A 113 -3.10 -10.07 21.98
N ASP A 114 -3.52 -10.51 20.79
CA ASP A 114 -2.75 -11.40 19.92
C ASP A 114 -1.77 -10.58 19.05
N VAL A 115 -0.61 -10.28 19.62
CA VAL A 115 0.44 -9.46 18.99
C VAL A 115 1.05 -10.16 17.77
N THR A 116 1.19 -11.48 17.79
CA THR A 116 1.80 -12.25 16.70
C THR A 116 0.91 -12.21 15.46
N ARG A 117 -0.40 -12.44 15.63
CA ARG A 117 -1.36 -12.34 14.54
C ARG A 117 -1.49 -10.90 14.06
N HIS A 118 -1.60 -9.93 14.96
CA HIS A 118 -1.60 -8.51 14.62
C HIS A 118 -0.42 -8.16 13.69
N ARG A 119 0.82 -8.45 14.12
CA ARG A 119 2.03 -8.15 13.34
C ARG A 119 2.00 -8.82 11.98
N THR A 120 1.58 -10.08 11.90
CA THR A 120 1.50 -10.82 10.64
C THR A 120 0.58 -10.10 9.63
N TRP A 121 -0.63 -9.73 10.05
CA TRP A 121 -1.60 -9.09 9.16
C TRP A 121 -1.22 -7.65 8.82
N MET A 122 -0.63 -6.90 9.76
CA MET A 122 -0.15 -5.54 9.47
C MET A 122 1.03 -5.53 8.49
N ILE A 123 1.91 -6.54 8.51
CA ILE A 123 2.98 -6.70 7.51
C ILE A 123 2.39 -6.90 6.11
N ARG A 124 1.36 -7.74 5.97
CA ARG A 124 0.67 -7.98 4.69
C ARG A 124 0.00 -6.72 4.16
N ALA A 125 -0.75 -6.02 5.01
CA ALA A 125 -1.38 -4.76 4.64
C ALA A 125 -0.36 -3.73 4.14
N TYR A 126 0.76 -3.60 4.85
CA TYR A 126 1.81 -2.66 4.49
C TYR A 126 2.51 -3.02 3.17
N ALA A 127 2.79 -4.30 2.93
CA ALA A 127 3.38 -4.76 1.69
C ALA A 127 2.46 -4.53 0.47
N ILE A 128 1.16 -4.75 0.62
CA ILE A 128 0.18 -4.46 -0.44
C ILE A 128 0.15 -2.96 -0.76
N ALA A 129 0.16 -2.11 0.28
CA ALA A 129 0.15 -0.66 0.10
C ALA A 129 1.42 -0.15 -0.59
N LEU A 130 2.61 -0.63 -0.20
CA LEU A 130 3.85 -0.22 -0.83
C LEU A 130 3.93 -0.65 -2.30
N ALA A 131 3.46 -1.85 -2.64
CA ALA A 131 3.38 -2.30 -4.03
C ALA A 131 2.49 -1.38 -4.90
N ALA A 132 1.32 -0.98 -4.38
CA ALA A 132 0.44 -0.06 -5.08
C ALA A 132 1.03 1.37 -5.17
N GLY A 133 1.68 1.83 -4.09
CA GLY A 133 2.34 3.13 -4.03
C GLY A 133 3.47 3.25 -5.05
N THR A 134 4.34 2.25 -5.15
CA THR A 134 5.44 2.26 -6.13
C THR A 134 4.91 2.26 -7.56
N GLN A 135 3.83 1.53 -7.85
CA GLN A 135 3.16 1.56 -9.16
C GLN A 135 2.61 2.93 -9.53
N ALA A 136 2.06 3.69 -8.58
CA ALA A 136 1.55 5.03 -8.86
C ALA A 136 2.66 5.97 -9.39
N PHE A 137 3.88 5.85 -8.85
CA PHE A 137 5.05 6.59 -9.33
C PHE A 137 5.60 6.00 -10.64
N THR A 138 5.73 4.68 -10.74
CA THR A 138 6.34 4.04 -11.92
C THR A 138 5.42 4.01 -13.14
N LEU A 139 4.10 3.99 -12.99
CA LEU A 139 3.15 4.11 -14.10
C LEU A 139 2.95 5.57 -14.52
N GLY A 140 3.00 6.52 -13.56
CA GLY A 140 3.00 7.95 -13.87
C GLY A 140 4.22 8.38 -14.68
N ILE A 141 5.40 7.84 -14.35
CA ILE A 141 6.66 8.09 -15.08
C ILE A 141 6.82 7.13 -16.27
N GLY A 142 6.46 5.87 -16.14
CA GLY A 142 6.74 4.82 -17.14
C GLY A 142 5.83 4.85 -18.37
N ALA A 143 4.64 5.45 -18.27
CA ALA A 143 3.78 5.69 -19.43
C ALA A 143 4.44 6.59 -20.49
N THR A 144 5.42 7.42 -20.10
CA THR A 144 6.20 8.23 -21.06
C THR A 144 7.34 7.46 -21.73
N VAL A 145 7.69 6.26 -21.24
CA VAL A 145 8.88 5.50 -21.65
C VAL A 145 8.55 4.19 -22.36
N PHE A 146 7.53 3.43 -21.93
CA PHE A 146 7.33 2.02 -22.35
C PHE A 146 6.04 1.75 -23.14
N GLY A 147 5.21 2.77 -23.39
CA GLY A 147 3.89 2.59 -24.00
C GLY A 147 2.83 2.03 -23.03
N THR A 148 1.57 1.99 -23.47
CA THR A 148 0.38 1.84 -22.61
C THR A 148 -0.40 0.55 -22.86
N GLY A 149 0.27 -0.57 -23.14
CA GLY A 149 -0.40 -1.86 -23.32
C GLY A 149 -1.13 -2.31 -22.05
N GLU A 150 -2.43 -2.61 -22.17
CA GLU A 150 -3.26 -2.95 -21.00
C GLU A 150 -2.76 -4.21 -20.28
N LEU A 151 -2.45 -5.26 -21.06
CA LEU A 151 -1.99 -6.54 -20.55
C LEU A 151 -0.62 -6.43 -19.87
N SER A 152 0.34 -5.75 -20.50
CA SER A 152 1.69 -5.58 -19.92
C SER A 152 1.62 -4.76 -18.63
N THR A 153 0.80 -3.70 -18.61
CA THR A 153 0.55 -2.89 -17.41
C THR A 153 -0.05 -3.74 -16.29
N ALA A 154 -1.05 -4.56 -16.61
CA ALA A 154 -1.68 -5.46 -15.64
C ALA A 154 -0.68 -6.48 -15.07
N LEU A 155 0.10 -7.14 -15.93
CA LEU A 155 1.07 -8.16 -15.51
C LEU A 155 2.21 -7.57 -14.67
N LEU A 156 2.77 -6.43 -15.08
CA LEU A 156 3.80 -5.73 -14.30
C LEU A 156 3.27 -5.28 -12.94
N SER A 157 2.03 -4.79 -12.89
CA SER A 157 1.37 -4.43 -11.62
C SER A 157 1.16 -5.67 -10.74
N GLY A 158 0.63 -6.76 -11.31
CA GLY A 158 0.47 -8.04 -10.62
C GLY A 158 1.78 -8.56 -10.03
N ALA A 159 2.86 -8.53 -10.81
CA ALA A 159 4.19 -8.93 -10.37
C ALA A 159 4.72 -8.06 -9.22
N GLY A 160 4.47 -6.75 -9.25
CA GLY A 160 4.84 -5.84 -8.17
C GLY A 160 4.18 -6.20 -6.84
N TRP A 161 2.87 -6.52 -6.85
CA TRP A 161 2.18 -7.02 -5.67
C TRP A 161 2.71 -8.39 -5.22
N ALA A 162 2.89 -9.32 -6.15
CA ALA A 162 3.39 -10.66 -5.85
C ALA A 162 4.78 -10.62 -5.20
N LEU A 163 5.69 -9.78 -5.71
CA LEU A 163 7.03 -9.61 -5.16
C LEU A 163 7.00 -9.05 -3.74
N ASN A 164 6.22 -7.98 -3.51
CA ASN A 164 6.09 -7.39 -2.18
C ASN A 164 5.49 -8.36 -1.16
N LEU A 165 4.45 -9.12 -1.56
CA LEU A 165 3.87 -10.15 -0.70
C LEU A 165 4.84 -11.30 -0.44
N THR A 166 5.64 -11.70 -1.43
CA THR A 166 6.66 -12.73 -1.24
C THR A 166 7.69 -12.30 -0.20
N VAL A 167 8.18 -11.06 -0.29
CA VAL A 167 9.09 -10.47 0.72
C VAL A 167 8.43 -10.40 2.09
N ALA A 168 7.15 -10.01 2.14
CA ALA A 168 6.36 -9.94 3.37
C ALA A 168 6.22 -11.31 4.04
N GLU A 169 5.83 -12.34 3.29
CA GLU A 169 5.68 -13.70 3.80
C GLU A 169 7.02 -14.30 4.22
N TRP A 170 8.10 -14.04 3.46
CA TRP A 170 9.44 -14.43 3.86
C TRP A 170 9.82 -13.80 5.22
N ALA A 171 9.59 -12.49 5.38
CA ALA A 171 9.85 -11.79 6.64
C ALA A 171 9.00 -12.35 7.78
N ILE A 172 7.71 -12.66 7.55
CA ILE A 172 6.82 -13.29 8.54
C ILE A 172 7.37 -14.66 8.97
N ARG A 173 7.74 -15.52 8.01
CA ARG A 173 8.26 -16.87 8.28
C ARG A 173 9.58 -16.83 9.04
N LYS A 174 10.51 -15.96 8.64
CA LYS A 174 11.80 -15.77 9.33
C LYS A 174 11.64 -15.38 10.80
N ASN A 175 10.62 -14.57 11.12
CA ASN A 175 10.33 -14.16 12.49
C ASN A 175 9.60 -15.23 13.33
N ARG A 176 9.12 -16.32 12.70
CA ARG A 176 8.45 -17.45 13.38
C ARG A 176 9.38 -18.64 13.62
N ALA A 177 10.48 -18.75 12.87
CA ALA A 177 11.46 -19.81 13.07
C ALA A 177 11.97 -19.78 14.53
N PRO A 178 11.90 -20.90 15.28
CA PRO A 178 12.48 -20.97 16.61
C PRO A 178 13.96 -20.61 16.51
N ARG A 179 14.42 -19.66 17.32
CA ARG A 179 15.87 -19.55 17.57
C ARG A 179 16.21 -20.87 18.26
N SER A 180 16.78 -21.83 17.53
CA SER A 180 17.36 -23.02 18.12
C SER A 180 18.41 -22.51 19.11
N HIS A 181 18.03 -22.50 20.39
CA HIS A 181 18.96 -22.32 21.49
C HIS A 181 19.84 -23.57 21.41
N THR A 182 20.97 -23.46 20.70
CA THR A 182 22.07 -24.38 20.87
C THR A 182 22.57 -24.16 22.29
N ARG A 183 21.88 -24.79 23.26
CA ARG A 183 22.43 -25.12 24.57
C ARG A 183 23.60 -26.06 24.30
N ARG A 184 24.77 -25.50 23.99
CA ARG A 184 26.04 -26.10 24.40
C ARG A 184 26.10 -25.94 25.93
N TYR A 185 25.32 -26.75 26.63
CA TYR A 185 25.66 -27.09 28.01
C TYR A 185 26.79 -28.10 27.92
N ALA A 186 27.94 -27.71 28.46
CA ALA A 186 28.77 -28.57 29.29
C ALA A 186 28.92 -30.02 28.78
N GLN A 187 29.86 -30.22 27.86
CA GLN A 187 30.71 -31.42 27.88
C GLN A 187 32.03 -31.02 28.54
N HIS A 188 31.94 -30.63 29.80
CA HIS A 188 33.04 -30.76 30.76
C HIS A 188 32.48 -31.67 31.85
N SER A 189 32.76 -32.95 31.71
CA SER A 189 32.61 -34.00 32.72
C SER A 189 33.89 -34.80 32.70
#